data_AF-A0AA86I9I3-F1
#
_entry.id   AF-A0AA86I9I3-F1
#
_cell.length_a   1.000
_cell.length_b   1.000
_cell.length_c   1.000
_cell.angle_alpha   90.00
_cell.angle_beta   90.00
_cell.angle_gamma   90.00
#
_symmetry.space_group_name_H-M   'P 1'
#
loop_
_entity.id
_entity.type
_entity.pdbx_description
1 polymer ?
#
loop_
_entity_poly.entity_id
_entity_poly.type
_entity_poly.pdbx_seq_one_letter_code
_entity_poly.pdbx_strand_id
1 'polypeptide(L)' 'MDQQKMLANELSSMLTENKLPITIEEDIHEICRGLQSGEISVNDLKEKDPFVVHAVQEAMDRITKHSS' A
#
# COMPACT_ATOMS: atom_id res chain seq x y z
N MET A 1 -0.03 0.08 -16.81
CA MET A 1 0.17 0.75 -15.52
C MET A 1 0.99 -0.18 -14.65
N ASP A 2 1.95 0.36 -13.89
CA ASP A 2 2.81 -0.44 -13.03
C ASP A 2 2.08 -0.70 -11.70
N GLN A 3 1.84 -1.97 -11.36
CA GLN A 3 1.08 -2.38 -10.17
C GLN A 3 1.69 -1.81 -8.88
N GLN A 4 3.02 -1.70 -8.81
CA GLN A 4 3.72 -1.12 -7.66
C GLN A 4 3.36 0.36 -7.48
N LYS A 5 3.33 1.12 -8.59
CA LYS A 5 2.97 2.55 -8.57
C LYS A 5 1.51 2.76 -8.22
N MET A 6 0.61 1.91 -8.73
CA MET A 6 -0.81 1.98 -8.38
C MET A 6 -1.02 1.73 -6.89
N LEU A 7 -0.39 0.69 -6.35
CA LEU A 7 -0.47 0.36 -4.94
C LEU A 7 0.09 1.49 -4.05
N ALA A 8 1.26 2.03 -4.40
CA ALA A 8 1.87 3.14 -3.65
C ALA A 8 0.97 4.38 -3.63
N ASN A 9 0.31 4.69 -4.76
CA ASN A 9 -0.60 5.83 -4.84
C ASN A 9 -1.85 5.61 -3.98
N GLU A 10 -2.44 4.42 -4.01
CA GLU A 10 -3.64 4.12 -3.21
C GLU A 10 -3.33 4.12 -1.71
N LEU A 11 -2.22 3.51 -1.28
CA LEU A 11 -1.76 3.55 0.11
C LEU A 11 -1.53 5.00 0.59
N SER A 12 -0.97 5.85 -0.27
CA SER A 12 -0.81 7.28 0.01
C SER A 12 -2.16 8.02 0.14
N SER A 13 -3.16 7.66 -0.66
CA SER A 13 -4.53 8.19 -0.52
C SER A 13 -5.12 7.77 0.82
N MET A 14 -4.98 6.48 1.19
CA MET A 14 -5.47 5.97 2.47
C MET A 14 -4.82 6.64 3.68
N LEU A 15 -3.53 6.98 3.62
CA LEU A 15 -2.86 7.81 4.64
C LEU A 15 -3.52 9.18 4.74
N THR A 16 -3.71 9.86 3.61
CA THR A 16 -4.32 11.20 3.55
C THR A 16 -5.77 11.22 4.06
N GLU A 17 -6.50 10.12 3.83
CA GLU A 17 -7.88 9.92 4.29
C GLU A 17 -8.00 9.47 5.75
N ASN A 18 -6.88 9.29 6.47
CA ASN A 18 -6.83 8.67 7.81
C ASN A 18 -7.54 7.30 7.87
N LYS A 19 -7.39 6.49 6.81
CA LYS A 19 -7.95 5.14 6.69
C LYS A 19 -7.03 4.05 7.21
N LEU A 20 -5.85 4.43 7.71
CA LEU A 20 -4.84 3.52 8.22
C LEU A 20 -4.65 3.72 9.73
N PRO A 21 -4.34 2.66 10.48
CA PRO A 21 -3.92 2.81 11.87
C PRO A 21 -2.63 3.64 11.99
N ILE A 22 -2.60 4.57 12.94
CA ILE A 22 -1.41 5.41 13.23
C ILE A 22 -0.16 4.55 13.47
N THR A 23 -0.34 3.37 14.07
CA THR A 23 0.74 2.43 14.40
C THR A 23 1.49 1.88 13.19
N ILE A 24 0.96 2.02 11.97
CA ILE A 24 1.60 1.54 10.74
C ILE A 24 1.87 2.66 9.72
N GLU A 25 1.60 3.93 10.05
CA GLU A 25 1.77 5.03 9.08
C GLU A 25 3.20 5.16 8.57
N GLU A 26 4.19 4.99 9.46
CA GLU A 26 5.60 5.03 9.10
C GLU A 26 5.99 3.87 8.18
N ASP A 27 5.56 2.64 8.51
CA ASP A 27 5.76 1.47 7.67
C ASP A 27 5.16 1.66 6.27
N ILE A 28 3.94 2.20 6.20
CA ILE A 28 3.26 2.45 4.92
C ILE A 28 3.99 3.56 4.14
N HIS A 29 4.52 4.59 4.79
CA HIS A 29 5.36 5.60 4.13
C HIS A 29 6.64 5.00 3.53
N GLU A 30 7.32 4.10 4.26
CA GLU A 30 8.49 3.38 3.74
C GLU A 30 8.13 2.48 2.56
N ILE A 31 7.03 1.74 2.68
CA ILE A 31 6.52 0.86 1.63
C ILE A 31 6.20 1.66 0.37
N CYS A 32 5.52 2.80 0.49
CA CYS A 32 5.23 3.68 -0.65
C CYS A 32 6.51 4.12 -1.36
N ARG A 33 7.53 4.54 -0.62
CA ARG A 33 8.83 4.93 -1.20
C ARG A 33 9.50 3.76 -1.91
N GLY A 34 9.55 2.60 -1.27
CA GLY A 34 10.19 1.41 -1.83
C GLY A 34 9.47 0.86 -3.07
N LEU A 35 8.13 0.91 -3.10
CA LEU A 35 7.34 0.54 -4.27
C LEU A 35 7.58 1.51 -5.45
N GLN A 36 7.70 2.81 -5.16
CA GLN A 36 7.95 3.84 -6.18
C GLN A 36 9.38 3.78 -6.75
N SER A 37 10.36 3.44 -5.92
CA SER A 37 11.76 3.27 -6.34
C SER A 37 12.01 1.91 -7.03
N GLY A 38 11.11 0.93 -6.82
CA GLY A 38 11.29 -0.45 -7.27
C GLY A 38 12.20 -1.28 -6.35
N GLU A 39 12.55 -0.75 -5.18
CA GLU A 39 13.35 -1.43 -4.15
C GLU A 39 12.57 -2.60 -3.52
N ILE A 40 11.24 -2.48 -3.44
CA ILE A 40 10.36 -3.57 -3.01
C ILE A 40 9.27 -3.84 -4.04
N SER A 41 8.80 -5.08 -4.08
CA SER A 41 7.68 -5.55 -4.89
C SER A 41 6.46 -5.83 -4.02
N VAL A 42 5.29 -5.95 -4.66
CA VAL A 42 4.05 -6.32 -3.97
C VAL A 42 4.15 -7.69 -3.30
N ASN A 43 5.00 -8.59 -3.80
CA ASN A 43 5.19 -9.91 -3.19
C ASN A 43 5.91 -9.84 -1.84
N ASP A 44 6.83 -8.89 -1.67
CA ASP A 44 7.59 -8.70 -0.42
C ASP A 44 6.69 -8.22 0.74
N LEU A 45 5.50 -7.69 0.42
CA LEU A 45 4.53 -7.20 1.40
C LEU A 45 3.69 -8.31 2.04
N LYS A 46 3.68 -9.52 1.47
CA LYS A 46 2.84 -10.63 1.96
C LYS A 46 3.33 -11.23 3.28
N GLU A 47 4.59 -11.04 3.60
CA GLU A 47 5.25 -11.55 4.82
C GLU A 47 5.46 -10.48 5.90
N LYS A 48 4.88 -9.28 5.70
CA LYS A 48 4.93 -8.17 6.66
C LYS A 48 3.96 -8.39 7.83
N ASP A 49 4.01 -7.46 8.77
CA ASP A 49 3.08 -7.40 9.89
C ASP A 49 1.60 -7.50 9.42
N PRO A 50 0.72 -8.21 10.15
CA PRO A 50 -0.68 -8.40 9.74
C PRO A 50 -1.46 -7.12 9.47
N PHE A 51 -1.19 -6.02 10.18
CA PHE A 51 -1.84 -4.73 9.95
C PHE A 51 -1.40 -4.12 8.62
N VAL A 52 -0.12 -4.22 8.29
CA VAL A 52 0.42 -3.81 6.99
C VAL A 52 -0.16 -4.64 5.86
N VAL A 53 -0.19 -5.97 6.02
CA VAL A 53 -0.78 -6.90 5.03
C VAL A 53 -2.26 -6.55 4.78
N HIS A 54 -3.01 -6.25 5.84
CA HIS A 54 -4.41 -5.85 5.74
C HIS A 54 -4.58 -4.53 4.96
N ALA A 55 -3.78 -3.51 5.28
CA ALA A 55 -3.79 -2.23 4.57
C ALA A 55 -3.48 -2.39 3.08
N VAL A 56 -2.48 -3.21 2.74
CA VAL A 56 -2.10 -3.52 1.36
C VAL A 56 -3.23 -4.22 0.62
N GLN A 57 -3.90 -5.19 1.26
CA GLN A 57 -5.03 -5.88 0.66
C GLN A 57 -6.21 -4.94 0.41
N GLU A 58 -6.53 -4.05 1.37
CA GLU A 58 -7.60 -3.06 1.18
C GLU A 58 -7.29 -2.11 0.02
N ALA A 59 -6.05 -1.63 -0.09
CA ALA A 59 -5.62 -0.79 -1.20
C ALA A 59 -5.78 -1.51 -2.55
N MET A 60 -5.35 -2.78 -2.64
CA MET A 60 -5.53 -3.59 -3.85
C MET A 60 -7.00 -3.78 -4.23
N ASP A 61 -7.87 -4.00 -3.24
CA ASP A 61 -9.31 -4.12 -3.45
C ASP A 61 -9.92 -2.81 -3.96
N ARG A 62 -9.49 -1.66 -3.42
CA ARG A 62 -9.91 -0.33 -3.88
C ARG A 62 -9.51 -0.09 -5.33
N ILE A 63 -8.28 -0.38 -5.71
CA ILE A 63 -7.80 -0.26 -7.09
C ILE A 63 -8.66 -1.08 -8.05
N THR A 64 -8.97 -2.33 -7.67
CA THR A 64 -9.77 -3.25 -8.50
C THR A 64 -11.20 -2.76 -8.68
N LYS A 65 -11.83 -2.26 -7.60
CA LYS A 65 -13.18 -1.70 -7.63
C LYS A 65 -13.32 -0.43 -8.47
N HIS A 66 -12.30 0.43 -8.49
CA HIS A 66 -12.31 1.66 -9.30
C HIS A 66 -11.99 1.39 -10.79
N SER A 67 -11.48 0.21 -11.13
CA SER A 67 -11.16 -0.20 -12.50
C SER A 67 -12.31 -0.94 -13.20
N SER A 68 -13.45 -1.11 -12.51
CA SER A 68 -14.64 -1.85 -12.98
C SER A 68 -15.76 -0.93 -13.47
#